data_AF-A0A2A2RHI9-F1
#
_entry.id   AF-A0A2A2RHI9-F1
#
_cell.length_a   1.000
_cell.length_b   1.000
_cell.length_c   1.000
_cell.angle_alpha   90.00
_cell.angle_beta   90.00
_cell.angle_gamma   90.00
#
_symmetry.space_group_name_H-M   'P 1'
#
loop_
_entity.id
_entity.type
_entity.pdbx_description
1 polymer ?
#
loop_
_entity_poly.entity_id
_entity_poly.type
_entity_poly.pdbx_seq_one_letter_code
_entity_poly.pdbx_strand_id
1 'polypeptide(L)'
;MKLVEAKADQFVFRFTRREREMLAHLLRQFPVGTRPVGPVSKQGDPDTLAEREALLAEAMAEQRQHDRHLVDAFLGEQGRFAEVKGGFHLRLTGAQMDWLLQVLNEVRVGLWVKAGRPEQPRAMVFGGHLEPALSMELCAHFQMVLLGALGGAAD
;
A
#
# COMPACT_ATOMS: atom_id res chain seq x y z
N MET A 1 9.25 -10.90 -8.17
CA MET A 1 10.33 -10.21 -7.44
C MET A 1 11.16 -11.27 -6.74
N LYS A 2 12.47 -11.07 -6.56
CA LYS A 2 13.32 -12.00 -5.79
C LYS A 2 14.33 -11.24 -4.93
N LEU A 3 14.58 -11.69 -3.71
CA LEU A 3 15.68 -11.19 -2.89
C LEU A 3 17.01 -11.61 -3.51
N VAL A 4 17.95 -10.67 -3.63
CA VAL A 4 19.31 -10.89 -4.14
C VAL A 4 20.34 -10.76 -3.03
N GLU A 5 20.11 -9.83 -2.11
CA GLU A 5 21.03 -9.54 -1.02
C GLU A 5 20.23 -9.07 0.20
N ALA A 6 20.58 -9.58 1.38
CA ALA A 6 20.12 -9.09 2.66
C ALA A 6 21.34 -8.96 3.57
N LYS A 7 21.60 -7.75 4.06
CA LYS A 7 22.72 -7.45 4.96
C LYS A 7 22.26 -6.46 6.01
N ALA A 8 22.25 -6.87 7.28
CA ALA A 8 21.90 -6.05 8.44
C ALA A 8 20.58 -5.27 8.26
N ASP A 9 20.65 -4.04 7.73
CA ASP A 9 19.50 -3.16 7.49
C ASP A 9 19.37 -2.77 6.00
N GLN A 10 19.88 -3.59 5.08
CA GLN A 10 19.79 -3.36 3.65
C GLN A 10 19.33 -4.61 2.92
N PHE A 11 18.26 -4.46 2.14
CA PHE A 11 17.66 -5.49 1.31
C PHE A 11 17.70 -5.06 -0.16
N VAL A 12 18.15 -5.95 -1.02
CA VAL A 12 18.19 -5.72 -2.47
C VAL A 12 17.33 -6.77 -3.16
N PHE A 13 16.30 -6.31 -3.85
CA PHE A 13 15.41 -7.15 -4.63
C PHE A 13 15.61 -6.94 -6.11
N ARG A 14 15.62 -8.04 -6.88
CA ARG A 14 15.56 -7.99 -8.33
C ARG A 14 14.12 -7.99 -8.82
N PHE A 15 13.85 -7.04 -9.71
CA PHE A 15 12.60 -6.84 -10.40
C PHE A 15 12.79 -7.00 -11.91
N THR A 16 11.80 -7.61 -12.54
CA THR A 16 11.56 -7.41 -13.97
C THR A 16 10.89 -6.06 -14.20
N ARG A 17 10.89 -5.57 -15.45
CA ARG A 17 10.18 -4.33 -15.81
C ARG A 17 8.70 -4.39 -15.45
N ARG A 18 8.03 -5.50 -15.74
CA ARG A 18 6.60 -5.71 -15.45
C ARG A 18 6.32 -5.65 -13.95
N GLU A 19 7.13 -6.29 -13.14
CA GLU A 19 6.97 -6.26 -11.67
C GLU A 19 7.16 -4.86 -11.10
N ARG A 20 8.11 -4.07 -11.65
CA ARG A 20 8.30 -2.67 -11.25
C ARG A 20 7.06 -1.85 -11.56
N GLU A 21 6.53 -1.98 -12.78
CA GLU A 21 5.32 -1.28 -13.22
C GLU A 21 4.10 -1.68 -12.38
N MET A 22 3.97 -2.97 -12.04
CA MET A 22 2.92 -3.46 -11.15
C MET A 22 3.04 -2.90 -9.73
N LEU A 23 4.23 -2.92 -9.13
CA LEU A 23 4.43 -2.34 -7.80
C LEU A 23 4.12 -0.84 -7.80
N ALA A 24 4.62 -0.09 -8.78
CA ALA A 24 4.32 1.33 -8.91
C ALA A 24 2.82 1.60 -9.10
N HIS A 25 2.12 0.75 -9.85
CA HIS A 25 0.67 0.85 -10.00
C HIS A 25 -0.05 0.64 -8.66
N LEU A 26 0.31 -0.41 -7.89
CA LEU A 26 -0.29 -0.67 -6.57
C LEU A 26 -0.04 0.47 -5.59
N LEU A 27 1.20 0.98 -5.51
CA LEU A 27 1.53 2.06 -4.58
C LEU A 27 0.78 3.35 -4.92
N ARG A 28 0.52 3.63 -6.19
CA ARG A 28 -0.30 4.79 -6.61
C ARG A 28 -1.78 4.67 -6.27
N GLN A 29 -2.26 3.48 -5.90
CA GLN A 29 -3.62 3.34 -5.36
C GLN A 29 -3.70 3.84 -3.91
N PHE A 30 -2.56 4.04 -3.24
CA PHE A 30 -2.49 4.58 -1.90
C PHE A 30 -2.64 6.11 -1.88
N PRO A 31 -3.43 6.68 -0.94
CA PRO A 31 -4.36 5.99 -0.05
C PRO A 31 -5.63 5.57 -0.79
N VAL A 32 -6.10 4.35 -0.54
CA VAL A 32 -7.36 3.86 -1.12
C VAL A 32 -8.50 4.58 -0.42
N GLY A 33 -9.03 5.62 -1.07
CA GLY A 33 -9.94 6.61 -0.49
C GLY A 33 -11.01 6.01 0.41
N THR A 34 -10.77 6.05 1.72
CA THR A 34 -11.76 5.73 2.73
C THR A 34 -12.52 7.00 3.05
N ARG A 35 -13.83 6.96 2.78
CA ARG A 35 -14.80 7.75 3.55
C ARG A 35 -14.64 7.35 5.02
N PRO A 36 -14.92 8.24 6.00
CA PRO A 36 -14.77 7.92 7.42
C PRO A 36 -15.44 6.60 7.75
N VAL A 37 -14.74 5.75 8.50
CA VAL A 37 -15.23 4.46 8.97
C VAL A 37 -16.26 4.71 10.07
N GLY A 38 -17.48 5.07 9.64
CA GLY A 38 -18.63 5.30 10.50
C GLY A 38 -18.94 6.78 10.76
N PRO A 39 -20.22 7.12 11.00
CA PRO A 39 -20.62 8.45 11.42
C PRO A 39 -20.03 8.78 12.79
N VAL A 40 -19.66 10.05 13.00
CA VAL A 40 -19.34 10.58 14.33
C VAL A 40 -20.57 10.35 15.23
N SER A 41 -20.35 9.82 16.43
CA SER A 41 -21.39 9.40 17.37
C SER A 41 -22.57 10.39 17.41
N LYS A 42 -23.80 9.88 17.22
CA LYS A 42 -25.06 10.65 17.05
C LYS A 42 -25.55 11.39 18.32
N GLN A 43 -24.66 11.86 19.18
CA GLN A 43 -25.01 12.64 20.38
C GLN A 43 -24.31 13.99 20.33
N GLY A 44 -25.02 15.00 19.83
CA GLY A 44 -24.55 16.37 19.73
C GLY A 44 -25.51 17.26 18.94
N ASP A 45 -25.40 18.57 19.14
CA ASP A 45 -26.11 19.60 18.40
C ASP A 45 -25.74 19.52 16.90
N PRO A 46 -26.70 19.50 15.95
CA PRO A 46 -26.44 19.37 14.51
C PRO A 46 -25.39 20.33 13.95
N ASP A 47 -25.33 21.57 14.43
CA ASP A 47 -24.33 22.54 13.97
C ASP A 47 -22.92 22.15 14.41
N THR A 48 -22.76 21.70 15.66
CA THR A 48 -21.48 21.18 16.17
C THR A 48 -21.06 19.86 15.50
N LEU A 49 -22.02 19.06 15.02
CA LEU A 49 -21.74 17.85 14.27
C LEU A 49 -21.20 18.18 12.87
N ALA A 50 -21.82 19.14 12.18
CA ALA A 50 -21.38 19.58 10.85
C ALA A 50 -19.96 20.18 10.89
N GLU A 51 -19.66 21.01 11.89
CA GLU A 51 -18.30 21.55 12.08
C GLU A 51 -17.27 20.46 12.36
N ARG A 52 -17.61 19.46 13.19
CA ARG A 52 -16.73 18.32 13.48
C ARG A 52 -16.50 17.45 12.26
N GLU A 53 -17.52 17.21 11.45
CA GLU A 53 -17.41 16.46 10.20
C GLU A 53 -16.54 17.21 9.17
N ALA A 54 -16.65 18.53 9.10
CA ALA A 54 -15.81 19.37 8.24
C ALA A 54 -14.32 19.30 8.67
N LEU A 55 -14.03 19.50 9.96
CA LEU A 55 -12.67 19.40 10.51
C LEU A 55 -12.06 18.01 10.30
N LEU A 56 -12.85 16.95 10.49
CA LEU A 56 -12.43 15.57 10.24
C LEU A 56 -12.11 15.37 8.75
N ALA A 57 -12.96 15.87 7.85
CA ALA A 57 -12.77 15.74 6.42
C ALA A 57 -11.50 16.47 5.94
N GLU A 58 -11.22 17.65 6.52
CA GLU A 58 -10.01 18.44 6.27
C GLU A 58 -8.75 17.72 6.75
N ALA A 59 -8.71 17.27 8.01
CA ALA A 59 -7.58 16.51 8.54
C ALA A 59 -7.31 15.22 7.74
N MET A 60 -8.37 14.53 7.31
CA MET A 60 -8.22 13.37 6.42
C MET A 60 -7.71 13.75 5.03
N ALA A 61 -8.06 14.93 4.51
CA ALA A 61 -7.55 15.40 3.22
C ALA A 61 -6.06 15.71 3.29
N GLU A 62 -5.62 16.39 4.33
CA GLU A 62 -4.20 16.68 4.59
C GLU A 62 -3.40 15.39 4.75
N GLN A 63 -3.89 14.43 5.55
CA GLN A 63 -3.24 13.14 5.71
C GLN A 63 -3.09 12.40 4.36
N ARG A 64 -4.16 12.37 3.55
CA ARG A 64 -4.10 11.74 2.22
C ARG A 64 -3.09 12.42 1.29
N GLN A 65 -2.95 13.74 1.37
CA GLN A 65 -1.97 14.46 0.59
C GLN A 65 -0.55 14.10 1.03
N HIS A 66 -0.31 14.09 2.35
CA HIS A 66 0.97 13.67 2.92
C HIS A 66 1.35 12.24 2.49
N ASP A 67 0.40 11.31 2.59
CA ASP A 67 0.56 9.90 2.21
C ASP A 67 0.94 9.72 0.73
N ARG A 68 0.32 10.50 -0.16
CA ARG A 68 0.68 10.52 -1.60
C ARG A 68 2.09 11.05 -1.82
N HIS A 69 2.46 12.12 -1.11
CA HIS A 69 3.81 12.66 -1.21
C HIS A 69 4.88 11.63 -0.78
N LEU A 70 4.61 10.80 0.22
CA LEU A 70 5.52 9.72 0.63
C LEU A 70 5.68 8.67 -0.48
N VAL A 71 4.59 8.27 -1.13
CA VAL A 71 4.64 7.32 -2.25
C VAL A 71 5.41 7.92 -3.44
N ASP A 72 5.13 9.17 -3.81
CA ASP A 72 5.80 9.83 -4.92
C ASP A 72 7.30 10.03 -4.63
N ALA A 73 7.66 10.39 -3.39
CA ALA A 73 9.04 10.47 -2.95
C ALA A 73 9.73 9.10 -3.03
N PHE A 74 9.08 8.04 -2.56
CA PHE A 74 9.60 6.68 -2.61
C PHE A 74 9.83 6.21 -4.06
N LEU A 75 8.87 6.45 -4.96
CA LEU A 75 8.96 6.06 -6.37
C LEU A 75 9.94 6.93 -7.17
N GLY A 76 10.10 8.20 -6.79
CA GLY A 76 10.94 9.19 -7.46
C GLY A 76 12.38 9.25 -6.96
N GLU A 77 12.70 8.57 -5.85
CA GLU A 77 14.04 8.57 -5.27
C GLU A 77 15.09 8.01 -6.24
N GLN A 78 16.11 8.82 -6.52
CA GLN A 78 17.19 8.45 -7.43
C GLN A 78 17.93 7.21 -6.91
N GLY A 79 18.08 6.20 -7.77
CA GLY A 79 18.76 4.96 -7.41
C GLY A 79 17.92 3.96 -6.61
N ARG A 80 16.66 4.28 -6.28
CA ARG A 80 15.70 3.34 -5.67
C ARG A 80 15.51 2.11 -6.55
N PHE A 81 15.25 2.34 -7.84
CA PHE A 81 15.20 1.33 -8.89
C PHE A 81 16.40 1.49 -9.82
N ALA A 82 17.53 0.93 -9.43
CA ALA A 82 18.72 0.96 -10.26
C ALA A 82 18.57 -0.02 -11.44
N GLU A 83 18.76 0.44 -12.67
CA GLU A 83 18.78 -0.42 -13.84
C GLU A 83 19.98 -1.37 -13.81
N VAL A 84 19.73 -2.64 -14.12
CA VAL A 84 20.75 -3.69 -14.22
C VAL A 84 20.48 -4.56 -15.45
N LYS A 85 21.45 -5.38 -15.86
CA LYS A 85 21.29 -6.28 -17.01
C LYS A 85 20.09 -7.21 -16.80
N GLY A 86 19.03 -6.97 -17.57
CA GLY A 86 17.80 -7.76 -17.54
C GLY A 86 16.88 -7.46 -16.34
N GLY A 87 16.86 -6.23 -15.82
CA GLY A 87 15.87 -5.81 -14.83
C GLY A 87 16.26 -4.57 -14.02
N PHE A 88 15.74 -4.51 -12.79
CA PHE A 88 15.98 -3.44 -11.84
C PHE A 88 16.36 -4.03 -10.49
N HIS A 89 17.20 -3.32 -9.74
CA HIS A 89 17.43 -3.56 -8.32
C HIS A 89 16.67 -2.53 -7.49
N LEU A 90 15.78 -3.01 -6.64
CA LEU A 90 15.13 -2.23 -5.59
C LEU A 90 15.94 -2.39 -4.30
N ARG A 91 16.51 -1.29 -3.81
CA ARG A 91 17.19 -1.27 -2.51
C ARG A 91 16.25 -0.74 -1.44
N LEU A 92 16.15 -1.39 -0.30
CA LEU A 92 15.30 -1.00 0.84
C LEU A 92 16.09 -1.10 2.15
N THR A 93 15.88 -0.17 3.06
CA THR A 93 16.21 -0.35 4.49
C THR A 93 15.12 -1.12 5.22
N GLY A 94 15.36 -1.57 6.45
CA GLY A 94 14.33 -2.18 7.30
C GLY A 94 13.15 -1.24 7.53
N ALA A 95 13.40 0.04 7.81
CA ALA A 95 12.33 1.03 7.94
C ALA A 95 11.50 1.18 6.64
N GLN A 96 12.15 1.09 5.47
CA GLN A 96 11.47 1.16 4.18
C GLN A 96 10.72 -0.13 3.84
N MET A 97 11.20 -1.29 4.33
CA MET A 97 10.48 -2.56 4.28
C MET A 97 9.18 -2.48 5.07
N ASP A 98 9.25 -2.03 6.32
CA ASP A 98 8.08 -1.90 7.20
C ASP A 98 7.07 -0.92 6.62
N TRP A 99 7.54 0.25 6.16
CA TRP A 99 6.70 1.23 5.49
C TRP A 99 6.02 0.64 4.24
N LEU A 100 6.76 -0.08 3.39
CA LEU A 100 6.20 -0.68 2.18
C LEU A 100 5.17 -1.77 2.51
N LEU A 101 5.42 -2.59 3.53
CA LEU A 101 4.49 -3.60 4.02
C LEU A 101 3.19 -2.98 4.54
N GLN A 102 3.30 -1.86 5.25
CA GLN A 102 2.15 -1.09 5.73
C GLN A 102 1.33 -0.54 4.56
N VAL A 103 1.96 0.15 3.60
CA VAL A 103 1.27 0.70 2.43
C VAL A 103 0.55 -0.38 1.63
N LEU A 104 1.20 -1.52 1.36
CA LEU A 104 0.58 -2.65 0.66
C LEU A 104 -0.60 -3.23 1.45
N ASN A 105 -0.53 -3.25 2.78
CA ASN A 105 -1.63 -3.70 3.61
C ASN A 105 -2.81 -2.72 3.56
N GLU A 106 -2.55 -1.42 3.66
CA GLU A 106 -3.58 -0.39 3.59
C GLU A 106 -4.29 -0.37 2.24
N VAL A 107 -3.56 -0.56 1.14
CA VAL A 107 -4.16 -0.74 -0.19
C VAL A 107 -5.07 -1.97 -0.20
N ARG A 108 -4.58 -3.12 0.28
CA ARG A 108 -5.36 -4.37 0.31
C ARG A 108 -6.63 -4.25 1.14
N VAL A 109 -6.53 -3.67 2.35
CA VAL A 109 -7.68 -3.47 3.25
C VAL A 109 -8.64 -2.43 2.66
N GLY A 110 -8.13 -1.34 2.10
CA GLY A 110 -8.96 -0.31 1.47
C GLY A 110 -9.77 -0.84 0.30
N LEU A 111 -9.15 -1.67 -0.55
CA LEU A 111 -9.84 -2.34 -1.66
C LEU A 111 -10.92 -3.32 -1.16
N TRP A 112 -10.62 -4.10 -0.12
CA TRP A 112 -11.59 -4.99 0.51
C TRP A 112 -12.79 -4.24 1.10
N VAL A 113 -12.55 -3.11 1.77
CA VAL A 113 -13.62 -2.24 2.28
C VAL A 113 -14.44 -1.64 1.14
N LYS A 114 -13.78 -1.15 0.08
CA LYS A 114 -14.44 -0.57 -1.10
C LYS A 114 -15.30 -1.59 -1.85
N ALA A 115 -14.92 -2.86 -1.83
CA ALA A 115 -15.68 -3.96 -2.41
C ALA A 115 -16.82 -4.48 -1.51
N GLY A 116 -17.14 -3.79 -0.40
CA GLY A 116 -18.25 -4.16 0.47
C GLY A 116 -17.89 -5.24 1.50
N ARG A 117 -16.60 -5.44 1.80
CA ARG A 117 -16.10 -6.39 2.82
C ARG A 117 -16.53 -7.83 2.58
N PRO A 118 -16.32 -8.40 1.37
CA PRO A 118 -16.70 -9.78 1.10
C PRO A 118 -15.91 -10.75 1.98
N GLU A 119 -16.54 -11.85 2.40
CA GLU A 119 -15.89 -12.88 3.23
C GLU A 119 -14.73 -13.58 2.51
N GLN A 120 -14.79 -13.67 1.18
CA GLN A 120 -13.77 -14.36 0.38
C GLN A 120 -13.39 -13.54 -0.87
N PRO A 121 -12.12 -13.58 -1.31
CA PRO A 121 -11.68 -12.93 -2.56
C PRO A 121 -12.48 -13.36 -3.79
N ARG A 122 -12.95 -14.62 -3.83
CA ARG A 122 -13.80 -15.13 -4.92
C ARG A 122 -15.12 -14.37 -5.04
N ALA A 123 -15.75 -14.00 -3.92
CA ALA A 123 -16.98 -13.22 -3.92
C ALA A 123 -16.76 -11.82 -4.51
N MET A 124 -15.54 -11.28 -4.39
CA MET A 124 -15.13 -10.03 -5.02
C MET A 124 -15.15 -10.16 -6.55
N VAL A 125 -14.63 -11.25 -7.10
CA VAL A 125 -14.64 -11.52 -8.55
C VAL A 125 -16.07 -11.70 -9.07
N PHE A 126 -16.90 -12.51 -8.40
CA PHE A 126 -18.30 -12.71 -8.79
C PHE A 126 -19.16 -11.45 -8.64
N GLY A 127 -18.77 -10.55 -7.73
CA GLY A 127 -19.39 -9.23 -7.56
C GLY A 127 -18.95 -8.17 -8.57
N GLY A 128 -18.17 -8.53 -9.60
CA GLY A 128 -17.71 -7.57 -10.63
C GLY A 128 -16.49 -6.74 -10.24
N HIS A 129 -15.85 -7.04 -9.10
CA HIS A 129 -14.67 -6.33 -8.60
C HIS A 129 -13.36 -7.06 -8.96
N LEU A 130 -13.19 -7.39 -10.24
CA LEU A 130 -12.01 -8.13 -10.73
C LEU A 130 -10.70 -7.37 -10.47
N GLU A 131 -10.64 -6.08 -10.78
CA GLU A 131 -9.42 -5.26 -10.64
C GLU A 131 -9.00 -5.08 -9.17
N PRO A 132 -9.91 -4.80 -8.21
CA PRO A 132 -9.61 -4.86 -6.78
C PRO A 132 -9.11 -6.23 -6.32
N ALA A 133 -9.75 -7.32 -6.74
CA ALA A 133 -9.35 -8.68 -6.37
C ALA A 133 -7.92 -8.98 -6.84
N LEU A 134 -7.60 -8.65 -8.09
CA LEU A 134 -6.25 -8.82 -8.64
C LEU A 134 -5.23 -7.94 -7.90
N SER A 135 -5.55 -6.67 -7.64
CA SER A 135 -4.66 -5.76 -6.91
C SER A 135 -4.36 -6.27 -5.49
N MET A 136 -5.35 -6.86 -4.81
CA MET A 136 -5.16 -7.49 -3.50
C MET A 136 -4.24 -8.72 -3.56
N GLU A 137 -4.41 -9.60 -4.55
CA GLU A 137 -3.53 -10.76 -4.76
C GLU A 137 -2.09 -10.33 -5.05
N LEU A 138 -1.91 -9.27 -5.85
CA LEU A 138 -0.58 -8.73 -6.12
C LEU A 138 0.04 -8.09 -4.87
N CYS A 139 -0.73 -7.35 -4.06
CA CYS A 139 -0.26 -6.86 -2.76
C CYS A 139 0.19 -8.01 -1.85
N ALA A 140 -0.63 -9.07 -1.75
CA ALA A 140 -0.29 -10.25 -0.97
C ALA A 140 0.99 -10.93 -1.47
N HIS A 141 1.16 -11.05 -2.79
CA HIS A 141 2.39 -11.60 -3.37
C HIS A 141 3.64 -10.79 -2.97
N PHE A 142 3.60 -9.46 -3.10
CA PHE A 142 4.73 -8.62 -2.69
C PHE A 142 4.98 -8.72 -1.18
N GLN A 143 3.94 -8.66 -0.35
CA GLN A 143 4.06 -8.78 1.10
C GLN A 143 4.69 -10.10 1.52
N MET A 144 4.29 -11.24 0.92
CA MET A 144 4.89 -12.54 1.23
C MET A 144 6.40 -12.56 0.98
N VAL A 145 6.85 -12.01 -0.15
CA VAL A 145 8.28 -11.99 -0.49
C VAL A 145 9.05 -11.03 0.42
N LEU A 146 8.48 -9.88 0.78
CA LEU A 146 9.09 -8.92 1.71
C LEU A 146 9.19 -9.52 3.13
N LEU A 147 8.09 -10.08 3.66
CA LEU A 147 8.09 -10.73 4.98
C LEU A 147 9.06 -11.92 5.02
N GLY A 148 9.14 -12.71 3.95
CA GLY A 148 10.11 -13.79 3.85
C GLY A 148 11.56 -13.31 3.93
N ALA A 149 11.87 -12.13 3.37
CA ALA A 149 13.18 -11.52 3.47
C ALA A 149 13.50 -11.00 4.88
N LEU A 150 12.51 -10.44 5.60
CA LEU A 150 12.69 -10.04 7.01
C LEU A 150 12.90 -11.25 7.92
N GLY A 151 12.09 -12.30 7.75
CA GLY A 151 12.19 -13.51 8.54
C GLY A 151 13.51 -14.27 8.34
N GLY A 152 14.06 -14.26 7.12
CA GLY A 152 15.34 -14.89 6.81
C GLY A 152 16.58 -14.03 7.06
N ALA A 153 16.44 -12.74 7.40
CA ALA A 153 17.56 -11.86 7.77
C ALA A 153 17.79 -11.79 9.30
N ALA A 154 16.91 -12.41 10.08
CA ALA A 154 17.01 -12.51 11.53
C ALA A 154 17.80 -13.75 12.01
N ASP A 155 18.26 -14.60 11.09
CA ASP A 155 19.15 -15.75 11.29
C ASP A 155 20.60 -15.44 10.87
#